data_AF-A0A0A3IV70-F1
#
_entry.id   AF-A0A0A3IV70-F1
#
_cell.length_a   1.000
_cell.length_b   1.000
_cell.length_c   1.000
_cell.angle_alpha   90.00
_cell.angle_beta   90.00
_cell.angle_gamma   90.00
#
_symmetry.space_group_name_H-M   'P 1'
#
loop_
_entity.id
_entity.type
_entity.pdbx_description
1 polymer ?
#
loop_
_entity_poly.entity_id
_entity_poly.type
_entity_poly.pdbx_seq_one_letter_code
_entity_poly.pdbx_strand_id
1 'polypeptide(L)'
;MNKVKGVGITKYLSTFMLLLLIAGCSSPISSIEGLIGNVHQNSIEVDCTDAVNRDKKGDIPSIGYFCNVNVTEDTLITDNKGKSITIEDLQQGQTVNVILKEIADISVNKRDITATEIKVIK
;
A
#
# COMPACT_ATOMS: atom_id res chain seq x y z
N MET A 1 65.40 -18.04 14.67
CA MET A 1 64.73 -17.44 13.49
C MET A 1 63.56 -18.33 13.10
N ASN A 2 62.33 -17.81 13.13
CA ASN A 2 61.25 -18.15 12.19
C ASN A 2 60.06 -17.23 12.46
N LYS A 3 59.87 -16.28 11.56
CA LYS A 3 58.82 -15.25 11.59
C LYS A 3 57.69 -15.78 10.70
N VAL A 4 56.63 -16.33 11.31
CA VAL A 4 55.44 -16.76 10.57
C VAL A 4 54.70 -15.49 10.16
N LYS A 5 54.72 -15.17 8.86
CA LYS A 5 54.00 -14.02 8.29
C LYS A 5 52.53 -14.42 8.15
N GLY A 6 51.65 -13.64 8.79
CA GLY A 6 50.21 -13.80 8.73
C GLY A 6 49.70 -13.78 7.29
N VAL A 7 48.92 -14.80 6.96
CA VAL A 7 48.17 -14.90 5.70
C VAL A 7 47.14 -13.77 5.69
N GLY A 8 47.18 -12.95 4.64
CA GLY A 8 46.38 -11.73 4.50
C GLY A 8 44.89 -12.00 4.41
N ILE A 9 44.18 -11.74 5.51
CA ILE A 9 42.72 -11.75 5.61
C ILE A 9 42.12 -10.41 5.12
N THR A 10 42.96 -9.41 4.88
CA THR A 10 42.59 -8.00 4.73
C THR A 10 42.04 -7.61 3.36
N LYS A 11 42.15 -8.46 2.33
CA LYS A 11 41.69 -8.12 0.96
C LYS A 11 40.23 -8.45 0.66
N TYR A 12 39.59 -9.32 1.45
CA TYR A 12 38.19 -9.70 1.22
C TYR A 12 37.19 -8.85 2.01
N LEU A 13 37.66 -8.10 3.02
CA LEU A 13 36.80 -7.27 3.87
C LEU A 13 36.28 -6.01 3.15
N SER A 14 36.99 -5.53 2.12
CA SER A 14 36.62 -4.32 1.39
C SER A 14 35.61 -4.55 0.26
N THR A 15 35.43 -5.80 -0.20
CA THR A 15 34.58 -6.09 -1.37
C THR A 15 33.15 -6.51 -0.99
N PHE A 16 32.91 -6.84 0.28
CA PHE A 16 31.57 -7.23 0.77
C PHE A 16 30.68 -6.03 1.14
N MET A 17 31.27 -4.83 1.29
CA MET A 17 30.60 -3.59 1.71
C MET A 17 30.10 -2.74 0.52
N LEU A 18 29.77 -3.36 -0.62
CA LEU A 18 29.22 -2.64 -1.79
C LEU A 18 27.88 -3.23 -2.27
N LEU A 19 27.43 -4.34 -1.70
CA LEU A 19 26.21 -5.06 -2.11
C LEU A 19 24.94 -4.64 -1.36
N LEU A 20 25.01 -3.67 -0.44
CA LEU A 20 23.88 -3.27 0.42
C LEU A 20 23.07 -2.06 -0.10
N LEU A 21 23.38 -1.53 -1.30
CA LEU A 21 22.79 -0.26 -1.78
C LEU A 21 21.63 -0.40 -2.76
N ILE A 22 21.10 -1.60 -3.00
CA ILE A 22 20.04 -1.83 -4.00
C ILE A 22 18.83 -2.55 -3.40
N ALA A 23 18.05 -1.83 -2.59
CA ALA A 23 16.64 -2.14 -2.35
C ALA A 23 15.89 -0.87 -1.97
N GLY A 24 15.37 -0.16 -2.97
CA GLY A 24 14.60 1.06 -2.77
C GLY A 24 13.77 1.46 -3.99
N CYS A 25 13.23 0.49 -4.72
CA CYS A 25 12.13 0.76 -5.64
C CYS A 25 10.83 0.67 -4.83
N SER A 26 10.08 1.77 -4.79
CA SER A 26 8.70 1.76 -4.32
C SER A 26 7.91 0.77 -5.17
N SER A 27 7.37 -0.28 -4.54
CA SER A 27 6.55 -1.25 -5.25
C SER A 27 5.16 -0.66 -5.48
N PRO A 28 4.55 -0.87 -6.65
CA PRO A 28 3.19 -0.42 -6.92
C PRO A 28 2.22 -1.07 -5.93
N ILE A 29 1.15 -0.35 -5.59
CA ILE A 29 0.18 -0.78 -4.59
C ILE A 29 -0.82 -1.76 -5.22
N SER A 30 -1.02 -2.90 -4.57
CA SER A 30 -2.07 -3.87 -4.90
C SER A 30 -3.28 -3.80 -3.98
N SER A 31 -3.14 -3.22 -2.78
CA SER A 31 -4.24 -3.02 -1.85
C SER A 31 -4.05 -1.81 -0.93
N ILE A 32 -5.18 -1.26 -0.47
CA ILE A 32 -5.20 -0.22 0.56
C ILE A 32 -6.15 -0.63 1.68
N GLU A 33 -5.86 -0.19 2.91
CA GLU A 33 -6.75 -0.32 4.06
C GLU A 33 -7.06 1.07 4.58
N GLY A 34 -8.32 1.35 4.88
CA GLY A 34 -8.73 2.67 5.36
C GLY A 34 -10.19 2.77 5.76
N LEU A 35 -10.53 3.90 6.37
CA LEU A 35 -11.90 4.24 6.74
C LEU A 35 -12.67 4.74 5.52
N ILE A 36 -13.92 4.31 5.38
CA ILE A 36 -14.85 4.90 4.42
C ILE A 36 -15.21 6.31 4.88
N GLY A 37 -14.82 7.31 4.09
CA GLY A 37 -15.21 8.70 4.27
C GLY A 37 -16.60 9.00 3.70
N ASN A 38 -16.94 8.39 2.57
CA ASN A 38 -18.24 8.57 1.91
C ASN A 38 -18.60 7.38 1.01
N VAL A 39 -19.89 7.19 0.77
CA VAL A 39 -20.43 6.16 -0.14
C VAL A 39 -21.27 6.84 -1.21
N HIS A 40 -20.96 6.55 -2.46
CA HIS A 40 -21.70 6.99 -3.64
C HIS A 40 -22.34 5.78 -4.33
N GLN A 41 -23.08 6.03 -5.41
CA GLN A 41 -23.79 4.98 -6.14
C GLN A 41 -22.85 3.92 -6.76
N ASN A 42 -21.68 4.35 -7.23
CA ASN A 42 -20.73 3.48 -7.96
C ASN A 42 -19.28 3.65 -7.46
N SER A 43 -19.09 4.32 -6.32
CA SER A 43 -17.77 4.48 -5.73
C SER A 43 -17.84 4.72 -4.23
N ILE A 44 -16.72 4.50 -3.55
CA ILE A 44 -16.53 4.85 -2.15
C ILE A 44 -15.27 5.69 -1.99
N GLU A 45 -15.28 6.64 -1.06
CA GLU A 45 -14.09 7.37 -0.66
C GLU A 45 -13.45 6.65 0.52
N VAL A 46 -12.20 6.20 0.38
CA VAL A 46 -11.46 5.47 1.43
C VAL A 46 -10.21 6.25 1.81
N ASP A 47 -9.95 6.40 3.11
CA ASP A 47 -8.71 7.01 3.59
C ASP A 47 -7.52 6.22 3.05
N CYS A 48 -6.68 6.89 2.27
CA CYS A 48 -5.48 6.33 1.66
C CYS A 48 -4.27 7.23 1.94
N THR A 49 -4.29 7.97 3.06
CA THR A 49 -3.22 8.88 3.49
C THR A 49 -1.87 8.16 3.55
N ASP A 50 -1.85 6.94 4.09
CA ASP A 50 -0.65 6.11 4.18
C ASP A 50 -0.14 5.72 2.79
N ALA A 51 -1.05 5.33 1.89
CA ALA A 51 -0.72 4.97 0.51
C ALA A 51 -0.11 6.16 -0.26
N VAL A 52 -0.68 7.36 -0.12
CA VAL A 52 -0.22 8.59 -0.76
C VAL A 52 1.15 9.04 -0.23
N ASN A 53 1.44 8.77 1.05
CA ASN A 53 2.66 9.20 1.71
C ASN A 53 3.73 8.11 1.84
N ARG A 54 3.49 6.88 1.34
CA ARG A 54 4.33 5.69 1.59
C ARG A 54 5.83 5.87 1.29
N ASP A 55 6.15 6.71 0.29
CA ASP A 55 7.52 6.94 -0.19
C ASP A 55 8.06 8.33 0.17
N LYS A 56 7.29 9.14 0.92
CA LYS A 56 7.73 10.46 1.34
C LYS A 56 8.75 10.35 2.47
N LYS A 57 9.76 11.21 2.41
CA LYS A 57 10.81 11.34 3.44
C LYS A 57 10.79 12.77 3.99
N GLY A 58 11.04 12.91 5.29
CA GLY A 58 11.01 14.21 5.97
C GLY A 58 9.60 14.60 6.42
N ASP A 59 9.29 15.88 6.40
CA ASP A 59 8.01 16.40 6.89
C ASP A 59 6.84 15.92 6.01
N ILE A 60 5.99 15.06 6.57
CA ILE A 60 4.75 14.61 5.96
C ILE A 60 3.65 15.60 6.37
N PRO A 61 2.95 16.24 5.41
CA PRO A 61 1.84 17.12 5.73
C PRO A 61 0.77 16.41 6.58
N SER A 62 0.27 17.07 7.63
CA SER A 62 -0.81 16.54 8.49
C SER A 62 -2.20 16.57 7.83
N ILE A 63 -2.26 16.48 6.51
CA ILE A 63 -3.53 16.44 5.76
C ILE A 63 -3.87 14.99 5.40
N GLY A 64 -5.13 14.63 5.57
CA GLY A 64 -5.66 13.34 5.13
C GLY A 64 -5.95 13.33 3.63
N TYR A 65 -5.82 12.18 3.00
CA TYR A 65 -6.17 11.96 1.60
C TYR A 65 -7.18 10.82 1.49
N PHE A 66 -8.28 11.09 0.79
CA PHE A 66 -9.20 10.06 0.33
C PHE A 66 -8.88 9.62 -1.09
N CYS A 67 -9.01 8.32 -1.34
CA CYS A 67 -9.00 7.68 -2.65
C CYS A 67 -10.43 7.39 -3.07
N ASN A 68 -10.75 7.75 -4.32
CA ASN A 68 -12.02 7.41 -4.94
C ASN A 68 -11.89 5.99 -5.52
N VAL A 69 -12.60 5.05 -4.91
CA VAL A 69 -12.57 3.63 -5.27
C VAL A 69 -13.81 3.32 -6.10
N ASN A 70 -13.62 3.12 -7.39
CA ASN A 70 -14.69 2.73 -8.31
C ASN A 70 -15.10 1.29 -8.06
N VAL A 71 -16.41 1.08 -7.96
CA VAL A 71 -17.06 -0.22 -7.83
C VAL A 71 -17.71 -0.55 -9.17
N THR A 72 -17.37 -1.73 -9.69
CA THR A 72 -17.90 -2.25 -10.96
C THR A 72 -18.75 -3.49 -10.69
N GLU A 73 -19.44 -3.99 -11.72
CA GLU A 73 -20.22 -5.23 -11.62
C GLU A 73 -19.35 -6.45 -11.26
N ASP A 74 -18.05 -6.42 -11.58
CA ASP A 74 -17.09 -7.47 -11.26
C ASP A 74 -16.53 -7.36 -9.82
N THR A 75 -16.83 -6.28 -9.10
CA THR A 75 -16.23 -6.02 -7.78
C THR A 75 -16.92 -6.89 -6.72
N LEU A 76 -16.14 -7.75 -6.06
CA LEU A 76 -16.63 -8.56 -4.95
C LEU A 76 -16.63 -7.72 -3.66
N ILE A 77 -17.80 -7.53 -3.03
CA ILE A 77 -17.89 -6.85 -1.73
C ILE A 77 -18.30 -7.87 -0.66
N THR A 78 -17.54 -7.94 0.43
CA THR A 78 -17.80 -8.85 1.55
C THR A 78 -17.80 -8.13 2.90
N ASP A 79 -18.68 -8.58 3.80
CA ASP A 79 -18.67 -8.14 5.20
C ASP A 79 -17.53 -8.83 5.99
N ASN A 80 -17.41 -8.47 7.28
CA ASN A 80 -16.40 -9.04 8.18
C ASN A 80 -16.61 -10.54 8.49
N LYS A 81 -17.73 -11.13 8.07
CA LYS A 81 -18.03 -12.57 8.18
C LYS A 81 -17.83 -13.29 6.84
N GLY A 82 -17.39 -12.58 5.80
CA GLY A 82 -17.21 -13.13 4.45
C GLY A 82 -18.54 -13.30 3.69
N LYS A 83 -19.64 -12.72 4.17
CA LYS A 83 -20.90 -12.70 3.44
C LYS A 83 -20.81 -11.66 2.32
N SER A 84 -21.22 -12.03 1.11
CA SER A 84 -21.35 -11.07 0.02
C SER A 84 -22.45 -10.05 0.32
N ILE A 85 -22.12 -8.78 0.12
CA ILE A 85 -22.98 -7.61 0.34
C ILE A 85 -22.91 -6.70 -0.89
N THR A 86 -23.73 -5.65 -0.95
CA THR A 86 -23.67 -4.66 -2.03
C THR A 86 -23.05 -3.35 -1.56
N ILE A 87 -22.84 -2.40 -2.48
CA ILE A 87 -22.29 -1.09 -2.13
C ILE A 87 -23.24 -0.32 -1.21
N GLU A 88 -24.55 -0.54 -1.32
CA GLU A 88 -25.57 0.07 -0.47
C GLU A 88 -25.51 -0.40 0.99
N ASP A 89 -24.90 -1.56 1.24
CA ASP A 89 -24.67 -2.07 2.60
C ASP A 89 -23.43 -1.43 3.28
N LEU A 90 -22.56 -0.76 2.50
CA LEU A 90 -21.40 -0.07 3.02
C LEU A 90 -21.79 1.25 3.69
N GLN A 91 -21.09 1.58 4.77
CA GLN A 91 -21.38 2.75 5.58
C GLN A 91 -20.13 3.57 5.86
N GLN A 92 -20.31 4.90 5.89
CA GLN A 92 -19.28 5.81 6.37
C GLN A 92 -18.80 5.40 7.77
N GLY A 93 -17.48 5.42 7.97
CA GLY A 93 -16.83 5.04 9.22
C GLY A 93 -16.47 3.56 9.33
N GLN A 94 -16.91 2.70 8.41
CA GLN A 94 -16.42 1.32 8.34
C GLN A 94 -14.96 1.28 7.86
N THR A 95 -14.18 0.35 8.39
CA THR A 95 -12.83 0.08 7.89
C THR A 95 -12.89 -1.01 6.83
N VAL A 96 -12.31 -0.76 5.66
CA VAL A 96 -12.27 -1.70 4.55
C VAL A 96 -10.84 -1.98 4.09
N ASN A 97 -10.60 -3.20 3.61
CA ASN A 97 -9.48 -3.53 2.76
C ASN A 97 -9.96 -3.55 1.32
N VAL A 98 -9.29 -2.79 0.46
CA VAL A 98 -9.59 -2.67 -0.97
C VAL A 98 -8.45 -3.32 -1.73
N ILE A 99 -8.75 -4.36 -2.50
CA ILE A 99 -7.82 -4.98 -3.45
C ILE A 99 -8.06 -4.35 -4.82
N LEU A 100 -7.01 -3.79 -5.41
CA LEU A 100 -7.09 -3.07 -6.68
C LEU A 100 -7.20 -4.05 -7.85
N LYS A 101 -7.94 -3.65 -8.90
CA LYS A 101 -8.04 -4.38 -10.17
C LYS A 101 -6.73 -4.44 -10.93
N GLU A 102 -5.97 -3.35 -10.87
CA GLU A 102 -4.63 -3.26 -11.41
C GLU A 102 -3.72 -2.64 -10.36
N ILE A 103 -2.49 -3.15 -10.28
CA ILE A 103 -1.47 -2.52 -9.44
C ILE A 103 -1.30 -1.06 -9.87
N ALA A 104 -1.38 -0.14 -8.93
CA ALA A 104 -1.35 1.29 -9.23
C ALA A 104 -0.41 2.02 -8.29
N ASP A 105 0.19 3.08 -8.79
CA ASP A 105 0.77 4.09 -7.92
C ASP A 105 -0.33 5.05 -7.45
N ILE A 106 -0.32 5.34 -6.15
CA ILE A 106 -1.26 6.26 -5.49
C ILE A 106 -0.45 7.45 -4.97
N SER A 107 -0.83 8.64 -5.39
CA SER A 107 -0.16 9.89 -5.02
C SER A 107 -1.19 11.01 -4.87
N VAL A 108 -0.77 12.20 -4.44
CA VAL A 108 -1.68 13.35 -4.24
C VAL A 108 -2.57 13.63 -5.47
N ASN A 109 -2.02 13.45 -6.67
CA ASN A 109 -2.69 13.74 -7.94
C ASN A 109 -3.31 12.52 -8.62
N LYS A 110 -3.13 11.31 -8.07
CA LYS A 110 -3.63 10.06 -8.65
C LYS A 110 -4.24 9.20 -7.54
N ARG A 111 -5.56 9.32 -7.38
CA ARG A 111 -6.33 8.72 -6.28
C ARG A 111 -7.62 8.04 -6.73
N ASP A 112 -7.90 8.04 -8.03
CA ASP A 112 -8.95 7.23 -8.63
C ASP A 112 -8.39 5.84 -8.91
N ILE A 113 -9.00 4.84 -8.28
CA ILE A 113 -8.62 3.42 -8.41
C ILE A 113 -9.87 2.57 -8.59
N THR A 114 -9.73 1.38 -9.17
CA THR A 114 -10.83 0.44 -9.36
C THR A 114 -10.60 -0.79 -8.50
N ALA A 115 -11.62 -1.26 -7.78
CA ALA A 115 -11.52 -2.42 -6.91
C ALA A 115 -11.88 -3.73 -7.63
N THR A 116 -11.10 -4.77 -7.37
CA THR A 116 -11.53 -6.17 -7.58
C THR A 116 -12.28 -6.69 -6.37
N GLU A 117 -11.82 -6.36 -5.17
CA GLU A 117 -12.45 -6.80 -3.92
C GLU A 117 -12.48 -5.67 -2.89
N ILE A 118 -13.57 -5.58 -2.14
CA ILE A 118 -13.72 -4.71 -0.98
C ILE A 118 -14.18 -5.59 0.18
N LYS A 119 -13.42 -5.60 1.28
CA LYS A 119 -13.73 -6.38 2.46
C LYS A 119 -13.85 -5.50 3.70
N VAL A 120 -15.00 -5.52 4.36
CA VAL A 120 -15.18 -4.89 5.67
C VAL A 120 -14.38 -5.66 6.71
N ILE A 121 -13.55 -4.97 7.48
CA ILE A 121 -12.64 -5.59 8.45
C ILE A 121 -13.07 -5.34 9.91
N LYS A 122 -13.74 -4.21 10.17
CA LYS A 122 -14.20 -3.80 11.50
C LYS A 122 -15.54 -3.09 11.41
#